data_AF-A0A954ZHI2-F1
#
_entry.id   AF-A0A954ZHI2-F1
#
_cell.length_a   1.000
_cell.length_b   1.000
_cell.length_c   1.000
_cell.angle_alpha   90.00
_cell.angle_beta   90.00
_cell.angle_gamma   90.00
#
_symmetry.space_group_name_H-M   'P 1'
#
loop_
_entity.id
_entity.type
_entity.pdbx_description
1 polymer ?
#
loop_
_entity_poly.entity_id
_entity_poly.type
_entity_poly.pdbx_seq_one_letter_code
_entity_poly.pdbx_strand_id
1 'polypeptide(L)'
;MDTLVLATLSLLPIAAVALFLVILRWPASRAMPICYAVAVALALFVWQVPAWHVAAASIKGLIIAAKLLFIIFGAILLLNTLEESGALRRIRQTFSDITPDRRVQVIIIAWLFGSFIEGAAGFGTPAAVAVPLLVGLGFPPLAAVTAGMIIQSTPVSFGACGTPIMIGVTDGLKGGGTIDEFALAHGYESGAALQHIIGAKVGMLHAVAGTLIPLFLV
;
A
#
# COMPACT_ATOMS: atom_id res chain seq x y z
N MET A 1 26.39 -16.02 -15.51
CA MET A 1 25.70 -14.94 -16.25
C MET A 1 26.21 -13.62 -15.71
N ASP A 2 26.35 -12.62 -16.57
CA ASP A 2 26.77 -11.28 -16.12
C ASP A 2 25.74 -10.69 -15.14
N THR A 3 26.20 -9.90 -14.17
CA THR A 3 25.37 -9.30 -13.12
C THR A 3 24.28 -8.42 -13.71
N LEU A 4 24.57 -7.74 -14.82
CA LEU A 4 23.58 -6.94 -15.55
C LEU A 4 22.45 -7.80 -16.13
N VAL A 5 22.78 -9.00 -16.61
CA VAL A 5 21.77 -9.94 -17.13
C VAL A 5 20.90 -10.48 -15.99
N LEU A 6 21.49 -10.81 -14.84
CA LEU A 6 20.72 -11.24 -13.67
C LEU A 6 19.83 -10.11 -13.12
N ALA A 7 20.34 -8.87 -13.08
CA ALA A 7 19.57 -7.71 -12.66
C ALA A 7 18.37 -7.44 -13.57
N THR A 8 18.58 -7.47 -14.90
CA THR A 8 17.48 -7.30 -15.86
C THR A 8 16.43 -8.40 -15.77
N LEU A 9 16.85 -9.66 -15.61
CA LEU A 9 15.92 -10.77 -15.41
C LEU A 9 15.15 -10.66 -14.10
N SER A 10 15.76 -10.15 -13.03
CA SER A 10 15.08 -9.96 -11.74
C SER A 10 13.97 -8.91 -11.78
N LEU A 11 14.03 -7.97 -12.74
CA LEU A 11 13.00 -6.96 -12.96
C LEU A 11 11.79 -7.48 -13.75
N LEU A 12 11.93 -8.60 -14.46
CA LEU A 12 10.87 -9.12 -15.35
C LEU A 12 9.53 -9.36 -14.66
N PRO A 13 9.43 -9.94 -13.45
CA PRO A 13 8.14 -10.10 -12.77
C PRO A 13 7.43 -8.76 -12.54
N ILE A 14 8.18 -7.72 -12.15
CA ILE A 14 7.63 -6.38 -11.91
C ILE A 14 7.23 -5.72 -13.23
N ALA A 15 8.08 -5.84 -14.26
CA ALA A 15 7.79 -5.34 -15.59
C ALA A 15 6.56 -6.03 -16.20
N ALA A 16 6.38 -7.33 -15.98
CA ALA A 16 5.21 -8.09 -16.41
C ALA A 16 3.94 -7.56 -15.74
N VAL A 17 3.96 -7.30 -14.42
CA VAL A 17 2.83 -6.69 -13.71
C VAL A 17 2.48 -5.33 -14.31
N ALA A 18 3.48 -4.47 -14.54
CA ALA A 18 3.26 -3.15 -15.16
C ALA A 18 2.69 -3.27 -16.59
N LEU A 19 3.24 -4.18 -17.39
CA LEU A 19 2.77 -4.42 -18.76
C LEU A 19 1.31 -4.89 -18.76
N PHE A 20 0.97 -5.93 -18.00
CA PHE A 20 -0.37 -6.50 -18.05
C PHE A 20 -1.42 -5.60 -17.38
N LEU A 21 -1.12 -5.00 -16.23
CA LEU A 21 -2.09 -4.20 -15.48
C LEU A 21 -2.19 -2.75 -15.93
N VAL A 22 -1.06 -2.10 -16.26
CA VAL A 22 -1.04 -0.66 -16.55
C VAL A 22 -1.17 -0.41 -18.04
N ILE A 23 -0.35 -1.08 -18.85
CA ILE A 23 -0.31 -0.86 -20.30
C ILE A 23 -1.49 -1.56 -20.98
N LEU A 24 -1.63 -2.87 -20.75
CA LEU A 24 -2.69 -3.68 -21.38
C LEU A 24 -4.02 -3.61 -20.63
N ARG A 25 -4.04 -3.09 -19.40
CA ARG A 25 -5.25 -2.91 -18.57
C ARG A 25 -6.05 -4.20 -18.37
N TRP A 26 -5.36 -5.34 -18.30
CA TRP A 26 -6.01 -6.62 -18.03
C TRP A 26 -6.51 -6.71 -16.60
N PRO A 27 -7.60 -7.45 -16.35
CA PRO A 27 -8.04 -7.70 -14.99
C PRO A 27 -6.96 -8.49 -14.23
N ALA A 28 -6.77 -8.14 -12.96
CA ALA A 28 -5.78 -8.78 -12.09
C ALA A 28 -5.95 -10.30 -11.99
N SER A 29 -7.19 -10.80 -12.10
CA SER A 29 -7.50 -12.23 -12.13
C SER A 29 -6.82 -13.00 -13.27
N ARG A 30 -6.50 -12.33 -14.40
CA ARG A 30 -5.77 -12.92 -15.52
C ARG A 30 -4.28 -12.56 -15.50
N ALA A 31 -3.97 -11.32 -15.16
CA ALA A 31 -2.59 -10.83 -15.19
C ALA A 31 -1.70 -11.46 -14.10
N MET A 32 -2.21 -11.57 -12.86
CA MET A 32 -1.40 -11.99 -11.72
C MET A 32 -0.94 -13.46 -11.81
N PRO A 33 -1.77 -14.43 -12.25
CA PRO A 33 -1.31 -15.81 -12.48
C PRO A 33 -0.17 -15.90 -13.51
N ILE A 34 -0.21 -15.07 -14.56
CA ILE A 34 0.85 -15.03 -15.58
C ILE A 34 2.14 -14.46 -14.98
N CYS A 35 2.05 -13.36 -14.21
CA CYS A 35 3.22 -12.77 -13.54
C CYS A 35 3.85 -13.74 -12.53
N TYR A 36 3.02 -14.51 -11.81
CA TYR A 36 3.47 -15.57 -10.94
C TYR A 36 4.18 -16.70 -11.73
N ALA A 37 3.64 -17.13 -12.87
CA ALA A 37 4.30 -18.12 -13.71
C ALA A 37 5.67 -17.64 -14.23
N VAL A 38 5.79 -16.36 -14.58
CA VAL A 38 7.07 -15.74 -14.94
C VAL A 38 8.06 -15.82 -13.78
N ALA A 39 7.64 -15.47 -12.56
CA ALA A 39 8.49 -15.55 -11.37
C ALA A 39 8.94 -16.99 -11.05
N VAL A 40 8.03 -17.97 -11.18
CA VAL A 40 8.33 -19.39 -10.97
C VAL A 40 9.30 -19.91 -12.03
N ALA A 41 9.09 -19.58 -13.31
CA ALA A 41 9.97 -20.00 -14.39
C ALA A 41 11.38 -19.45 -14.19
N LEU A 42 11.49 -18.18 -13.82
CA LEU A 42 12.76 -17.55 -13.48
C LEU A 42 13.45 -18.25 -12.29
N ALA A 43 12.72 -18.50 -11.20
CA ALA A 43 13.27 -19.18 -10.02
C ALA A 43 13.82 -20.58 -10.34
N LEU A 44 13.08 -21.37 -11.14
CA LEU A 44 13.46 -22.74 -11.47
C LEU A 44 14.58 -22.82 -12.53
N PHE A 45 14.53 -21.99 -13.57
CA PHE A 45 15.43 -22.14 -14.71
C PHE A 45 16.66 -21.21 -14.67
N VAL A 46 16.53 -20.00 -14.11
CA VAL A 46 17.64 -19.03 -14.04
C VAL A 46 18.41 -19.17 -12.74
N TRP A 47 17.71 -19.14 -11.60
CA TRP A 47 18.34 -19.25 -10.28
C TRP A 47 18.47 -20.69 -9.77
N GLN A 48 17.91 -21.66 -10.50
CA GLN A 48 17.94 -23.09 -10.16
C GLN A 48 17.54 -23.39 -8.70
N VAL A 49 16.55 -22.65 -8.21
CA VAL A 49 16.00 -22.85 -6.87
C VAL A 49 15.34 -24.22 -6.82
N PRO A 50 15.62 -25.06 -5.79
CA PRO A 50 15.00 -26.38 -5.70
C PRO A 50 13.48 -26.28 -5.72
N ALA A 51 12.82 -27.14 -6.50
CA ALA A 51 11.37 -27.06 -6.73
C ALA A 51 10.53 -27.10 -5.44
N TRP A 52 11.02 -27.79 -4.40
CA TRP A 52 10.35 -27.83 -3.09
C TRP A 52 10.38 -26.47 -2.37
N HIS A 53 11.44 -25.68 -2.51
CA HIS A 53 11.49 -24.32 -1.97
C HIS A 53 10.50 -23.40 -2.70
N VAL A 54 10.40 -23.54 -4.03
CA VAL A 54 9.42 -22.79 -4.83
C VAL A 54 8.01 -23.15 -4.38
N ALA A 55 7.68 -24.44 -4.23
CA ALA A 55 6.39 -24.89 -3.74
C ALA A 55 6.08 -24.36 -2.32
N ALA A 56 7.06 -24.41 -1.41
CA ALA A 56 6.91 -23.86 -0.06
C ALA A 56 6.67 -22.35 -0.07
N ALA A 57 7.38 -21.60 -0.92
CA ALA A 57 7.18 -20.16 -1.09
C ALA A 57 5.79 -19.84 -1.66
N SER A 58 5.29 -20.64 -2.59
CA SER A 58 3.94 -20.50 -3.14
C SER A 58 2.85 -20.75 -2.10
N ILE A 59 3.00 -21.79 -1.27
CA ILE A 59 2.09 -22.07 -0.15
C ILE A 59 2.13 -20.91 0.86
N LYS A 60 3.33 -20.42 1.21
CA LYS A 60 3.48 -19.25 2.07
C LYS A 60 2.76 -18.04 1.49
N GLY A 61 2.86 -17.81 0.18
CA GLY A 61 2.13 -16.77 -0.54
C GLY A 61 0.61 -16.90 -0.42
N LEU A 62 0.08 -18.12 -0.58
CA LEU A 62 -1.35 -18.39 -0.39
C LEU A 62 -1.82 -18.15 1.05
N ILE A 63 -1.02 -18.53 2.05
CA ILE A 63 -1.32 -18.25 3.46
C ILE A 63 -1.34 -16.74 3.72
N ILE A 64 -0.39 -15.98 3.16
CA ILE A 64 -0.38 -14.52 3.26
C ILE A 64 -1.65 -13.93 2.62
N ALA A 65 -2.02 -14.41 1.42
CA ALA A 65 -3.24 -13.97 0.76
C ALA A 65 -4.51 -14.27 1.58
N ALA A 66 -4.60 -15.45 2.19
CA ALA A 66 -5.72 -15.82 3.05
C ALA A 66 -5.82 -14.91 4.29
N LYS A 67 -4.69 -14.54 4.90
CA LYS A 67 -4.65 -13.58 6.02
C LYS A 67 -5.17 -12.20 5.58
N LEU A 68 -4.77 -11.72 4.41
CA LEU A 68 -5.27 -10.45 3.87
C LEU A 68 -6.78 -10.51 3.59
N LEU A 69 -7.27 -11.60 3.01
CA LEU A 69 -8.71 -11.81 2.79
C LEU A 69 -9.51 -11.80 4.10
N PHE A 70 -8.96 -12.38 5.17
CA PHE A 70 -9.61 -12.37 6.49
C PHE A 70 -9.73 -10.95 7.07
N ILE A 71 -8.70 -10.11 6.89
CA ILE A 71 -8.75 -8.69 7.29
C ILE A 71 -9.81 -7.94 6.48
N ILE A 72 -9.82 -8.11 5.16
CA ILE A 72 -10.80 -7.48 4.27
C ILE A 72 -12.23 -7.93 4.62
N PHE A 73 -12.42 -9.22 4.91
CA PHE A 73 -13.70 -9.74 5.37
C PHE A 73 -14.20 -9.03 6.63
N GLY A 74 -13.34 -8.89 7.65
CA GLY A 74 -13.68 -8.15 8.87
C GLY A 74 -14.04 -6.68 8.60
N ALA A 75 -13.29 -6.02 7.72
CA ALA A 75 -13.55 -4.63 7.34
C ALA A 75 -14.89 -4.47 6.59
N ILE A 76 -15.18 -5.35 5.63
CA ILE A 76 -16.43 -5.34 4.86
C ILE A 76 -17.62 -5.68 5.77
N LEU A 77 -17.47 -6.66 6.67
CA LEU A 77 -18.50 -7.01 7.64
C LEU A 77 -18.85 -5.81 8.53
N LEU A 78 -17.82 -5.12 9.06
CA LEU A 78 -18.02 -3.91 9.84
C LEU A 78 -18.69 -2.80 9.03
N LEU A 79 -18.24 -2.56 7.79
CA LEU A 79 -18.82 -1.55 6.91
C LEU A 79 -20.31 -1.81 6.65
N ASN A 80 -20.68 -3.04 6.29
CA ASN A 80 -22.08 -3.42 6.08
C ASN A 80 -22.90 -3.28 7.38
N THR A 81 -22.31 -3.65 8.53
CA THR A 81 -22.97 -3.48 9.83
C THR A 81 -23.24 -2.00 10.14
N LEU A 82 -22.28 -1.11 9.83
CA LEU A 82 -22.43 0.34 10.00
C LEU A 82 -23.45 0.95 9.03
N GLU A 83 -23.58 0.37 7.84
CA GLU A 83 -24.58 0.77 6.84
C GLU A 83 -25.99 0.37 7.29
N GLU A 84 -26.21 -0.90 7.63
CA GLU A 84 -27.50 -1.43 8.08
C GLU A 84 -27.97 -0.81 9.41
N SER A 85 -27.05 -0.53 10.34
CA SER A 85 -27.39 0.17 11.60
C SER A 85 -27.68 1.66 11.40
N GLY A 86 -27.43 2.22 10.21
CA GLY A 86 -27.55 3.65 9.92
C GLY A 86 -26.45 4.52 10.56
N ALA A 87 -25.45 3.92 11.20
CA ALA A 87 -24.32 4.62 11.79
C ALA A 87 -23.53 5.40 10.72
N LEU A 88 -23.37 4.83 9.52
CA LEU A 88 -22.71 5.50 8.40
C LEU A 88 -23.44 6.79 7.98
N ARG A 89 -24.78 6.80 8.05
CA ARG A 89 -25.60 7.99 7.78
C ARG A 89 -25.39 9.07 8.84
N ARG A 90 -25.27 8.67 10.11
CA ARG A 90 -24.96 9.60 11.20
C ARG A 90 -23.56 10.21 11.01
N ILE A 91 -22.55 9.40 10.68
CA ILE A 91 -21.20 9.89 10.37
C ILE A 91 -21.23 10.91 9.22
N ARG A 92 -21.98 10.63 8.15
CA ARG A 92 -22.20 11.58 7.04
C ARG A 92 -22.81 12.89 7.50
N GLN A 93 -23.87 12.84 8.30
CA GLN A 93 -24.52 14.04 8.84
C GLN A 93 -23.54 14.87 9.67
N THR A 94 -22.76 14.23 10.56
CA THR A 94 -21.77 14.93 11.38
C THR A 94 -20.76 15.72 10.52
N PHE A 95 -20.28 15.15 9.40
CA PHE A 95 -19.37 15.89 8.51
C PHE A 95 -20.03 17.04 7.76
N SER A 96 -21.30 16.89 7.34
CA SER A 96 -22.07 17.98 6.73
C SER A 96 -22.36 19.12 7.71
N ASP A 97 -22.57 18.79 8.98
CA ASP A 97 -22.89 19.76 10.04
C ASP A 97 -21.67 20.60 10.45
N ILE A 98 -20.44 20.09 10.26
CA ILE A 98 -19.22 20.85 10.54
C ILE A 98 -19.08 22.04 9.59
N THR A 99 -19.29 21.82 8.29
CA THR A 99 -19.18 22.88 7.28
C THR A 99 -19.93 22.54 5.99
N PRO A 100 -20.64 23.50 5.38
CA PRO A 100 -21.23 23.33 4.06
C PRO A 100 -20.21 23.50 2.91
N ASP A 101 -18.99 24.01 3.16
CA ASP A 101 -17.99 24.22 2.11
C ASP A 101 -17.35 22.88 1.70
N ARG A 102 -17.60 22.47 0.45
CA ARG A 102 -17.08 21.23 -0.14
C ARG A 102 -15.56 21.15 -0.13
N ARG A 103 -14.87 22.28 -0.24
CA ARG A 103 -13.40 22.34 -0.22
C ARG A 103 -12.85 21.98 1.16
N VAL A 104 -13.53 22.47 2.20
CA VAL A 104 -13.16 22.12 3.58
C VAL A 104 -13.56 20.68 3.90
N GLN A 105 -14.72 20.22 3.42
CA GLN A 105 -15.15 18.83 3.58
C GLN A 105 -14.16 17.82 2.98
N VAL A 106 -13.64 18.08 1.76
CA VAL A 106 -12.65 17.18 1.16
C VAL A 106 -11.34 17.16 1.95
N ILE A 107 -10.89 18.29 2.52
CA ILE A 107 -9.71 18.30 3.39
C ILE A 107 -9.98 17.48 4.67
N ILE A 108 -11.13 17.66 5.31
CA ILE A 108 -11.44 16.94 6.56
C ILE A 108 -11.56 15.42 6.30
N ILE A 109 -12.31 15.03 5.28
CA ILE A 109 -12.65 13.63 5.05
C ILE A 109 -11.53 12.91 4.32
N ALA A 110 -11.10 13.48 3.20
CA ALA A 110 -10.15 12.84 2.35
C ALA A 110 -8.77 12.96 3.01
N TRP A 111 -8.29 14.17 3.32
CA TRP A 111 -6.94 14.35 3.84
C TRP A 111 -6.79 13.92 5.29
N LEU A 112 -7.50 14.54 6.24
CA LEU A 112 -7.29 14.28 7.67
C LEU A 112 -7.78 12.89 8.08
N PHE A 113 -9.05 12.58 7.82
CA PHE A 113 -9.63 11.28 8.18
C PHE A 113 -9.02 10.15 7.35
N GLY A 114 -8.81 10.34 6.05
CA GLY A 114 -8.10 9.36 5.22
C GLY A 114 -6.68 9.07 5.74
N SER A 115 -5.87 10.09 6.00
CA SER A 115 -4.51 9.87 6.53
C SER A 115 -4.51 9.17 7.88
N PHE A 116 -5.46 9.50 8.76
CA PHE A 116 -5.62 8.83 10.05
C PHE A 116 -5.96 7.34 9.88
N ILE A 117 -6.94 7.03 9.03
CA ILE A 117 -7.37 5.65 8.80
C ILE A 117 -6.29 4.85 8.08
N GLU A 118 -5.55 5.43 7.13
CA GLU A 118 -4.38 4.77 6.53
C GLU A 118 -3.31 4.50 7.60
N GLY A 119 -3.01 5.46 8.46
CA GLY A 119 -2.06 5.27 9.56
C GLY A 119 -2.45 4.11 10.50
N ALA A 120 -3.74 4.01 10.84
CA ALA A 120 -4.24 2.97 11.73
C ALA A 120 -4.36 1.59 11.07
N ALA A 121 -4.91 1.53 9.85
CA ALA A 121 -5.25 0.27 9.17
C ALA A 121 -4.22 -0.14 8.10
N GLY A 122 -3.69 0.82 7.35
CA GLY A 122 -2.75 0.62 6.23
C GLY A 122 -3.41 0.11 4.94
N PHE A 123 -2.57 -0.28 3.98
CA PHE A 123 -2.95 -1.05 2.78
C PHE A 123 -3.98 -0.40 1.85
N GLY A 124 -4.05 0.93 1.83
CA GLY A 124 -4.93 1.62 0.90
C GLY A 124 -6.35 1.86 1.44
N THR A 125 -6.55 1.79 2.77
CA THR A 125 -7.87 1.85 3.42
C THR A 125 -8.71 3.10 3.09
N PRO A 126 -8.14 4.31 2.94
CA PRO A 126 -8.87 5.50 2.45
C PRO A 126 -9.67 5.29 1.17
N ALA A 127 -9.16 4.46 0.25
CA ALA A 127 -9.88 4.14 -0.99
C ALA A 127 -11.20 3.41 -0.72
N ALA A 128 -11.21 2.55 0.30
CA ALA A 128 -12.35 1.75 0.68
C ALA A 128 -13.36 2.50 1.58
N VAL A 129 -12.90 3.51 2.35
CA VAL A 129 -13.74 4.18 3.35
C VAL A 129 -14.01 5.65 3.02
N ALA A 130 -12.97 6.45 2.76
CA ALA A 130 -13.12 7.88 2.52
C ALA A 130 -13.79 8.18 1.18
N VAL A 131 -13.50 7.41 0.13
CA VAL A 131 -14.10 7.61 -1.20
C VAL A 131 -15.62 7.37 -1.18
N PRO A 132 -16.16 6.23 -0.70
CA PRO A 132 -17.61 6.06 -0.59
C PRO A 132 -18.29 7.11 0.29
N LEU A 133 -17.60 7.60 1.32
CA LEU A 133 -18.11 8.66 2.18
C LEU A 133 -18.28 9.98 1.43
N LEU A 134 -17.27 10.41 0.66
CA LEU A 134 -17.35 11.60 -0.20
C LEU A 134 -18.44 11.48 -1.27
N VAL A 135 -18.53 10.33 -1.93
CA VAL A 135 -19.61 10.05 -2.91
C VAL A 135 -20.97 10.13 -2.23
N GLY A 136 -21.10 9.58 -1.02
CA GLY A 136 -22.31 9.65 -0.20
C GLY A 136 -22.71 11.06 0.24
N LEU A 137 -21.79 12.02 0.24
CA LEU A 137 -22.03 13.45 0.48
C LEU A 137 -22.30 14.24 -0.82
N GLY A 138 -22.39 13.55 -1.96
CA GLY A 138 -22.72 14.12 -3.25
C GLY A 138 -21.53 14.70 -4.02
N PHE A 139 -20.29 14.36 -3.66
CA PHE A 139 -19.14 14.68 -4.50
C PHE A 139 -19.20 13.88 -5.81
N PRO A 140 -18.74 14.44 -6.94
CA PRO A 140 -18.59 13.68 -8.17
C PRO A 140 -17.71 12.44 -7.93
N PRO A 141 -18.13 11.22 -8.35
CA PRO A 141 -17.38 10.00 -8.06
C PRO A 141 -15.92 10.03 -8.50
N LEU A 142 -15.65 10.63 -9.67
CA LEU A 142 -14.29 10.77 -10.16
C LEU A 142 -13.45 11.68 -9.24
N ALA A 143 -13.99 12.83 -8.81
CA ALA A 143 -13.30 13.73 -7.91
C ALA A 143 -13.02 13.08 -6.54
N ALA A 144 -13.98 12.31 -6.02
CA ALA A 144 -13.81 11.57 -4.77
C ALA A 144 -12.70 10.51 -4.88
N VAL A 145 -12.69 9.73 -5.98
CA VAL A 145 -11.62 8.74 -6.23
C VAL A 145 -10.28 9.43 -6.41
N THR A 146 -10.20 10.49 -7.22
CA THR A 146 -8.96 11.24 -7.44
C THR A 146 -8.41 11.81 -6.14
N ALA A 147 -9.25 12.47 -5.34
CA ALA A 147 -8.86 12.96 -4.03
C ALA A 147 -8.32 11.82 -3.17
N GLY A 148 -9.12 10.75 -2.99
CA GLY A 148 -8.74 9.58 -2.21
C GLY A 148 -7.41 8.94 -2.66
N MET A 149 -7.13 8.91 -3.96
CA MET A 149 -5.86 8.40 -4.50
C MET A 149 -4.69 9.36 -4.27
N ILE A 150 -4.88 10.67 -4.45
CA ILE A 150 -3.84 11.68 -4.20
C ILE A 150 -3.33 11.56 -2.75
N ILE A 151 -4.27 11.42 -1.81
CA ILE A 151 -3.96 11.34 -0.38
C ILE A 151 -3.03 10.18 -0.08
N GLN A 152 -3.23 9.02 -0.72
CA GLN A 152 -2.39 7.83 -0.51
C GLN A 152 -0.90 8.04 -0.80
N SER A 153 -0.53 9.13 -1.46
CA SER A 153 0.86 9.45 -1.77
C SER A 153 1.73 9.76 -0.53
N THR A 154 1.13 10.01 0.65
CA THR A 154 1.88 10.45 1.84
C THR A 154 1.74 9.59 3.10
N PRO A 155 0.54 9.21 3.58
CA PRO A 155 0.41 8.43 4.82
C PRO A 155 0.76 6.95 4.61
N VAL A 156 0.82 6.47 3.36
CA VAL A 156 1.02 5.04 3.05
C VAL A 156 2.29 4.46 3.66
N SER A 157 3.39 5.22 3.70
CA SER A 157 4.64 4.77 4.32
C SER A 157 4.49 4.51 5.83
N PHE A 158 3.51 5.16 6.47
CA PHE A 158 3.20 5.03 7.90
C PHE A 158 2.00 4.11 8.16
N GLY A 159 1.44 3.49 7.12
CA GLY A 159 0.26 2.66 7.24
C GLY A 159 0.46 1.46 8.17
N ALA A 160 -0.63 1.00 8.79
CA ALA A 160 -0.62 -0.07 9.80
C ALA A 160 0.47 0.16 10.86
N CYS A 161 0.47 1.35 11.45
CA CYS A 161 1.45 1.78 12.47
C CYS A 161 2.92 1.68 12.01
N GLY A 162 3.21 2.00 10.75
CA GLY A 162 4.58 2.02 10.20
C GLY A 162 5.09 0.67 9.68
N THR A 163 4.20 -0.30 9.46
CA THR A 163 4.56 -1.63 8.94
C THR A 163 5.40 -1.56 7.64
N PRO A 164 5.13 -0.68 6.65
CA PRO A 164 5.95 -0.55 5.46
C PRO A 164 7.41 -0.17 5.74
N ILE A 165 7.66 0.67 6.74
CA ILE A 165 9.03 1.03 7.16
C ILE A 165 9.64 -0.07 8.02
N MET A 166 8.90 -0.59 9.00
CA MET A 166 9.45 -1.54 9.97
C MET A 166 9.72 -2.92 9.39
N ILE A 167 8.83 -3.39 8.51
CA ILE A 167 8.90 -4.72 7.91
C ILE A 167 9.33 -4.60 6.46
N GLY A 168 8.67 -3.75 5.67
CA GLY A 168 8.91 -3.65 4.23
C GLY A 168 10.34 -3.26 3.88
N VAL A 169 10.82 -2.12 4.40
CA VAL A 169 12.21 -1.66 4.18
C VAL A 169 13.20 -2.64 4.78
N THR A 170 12.95 -3.09 6.01
CA THR A 170 13.85 -3.98 6.73
C THR A 170 14.05 -5.32 6.02
N ASP A 171 12.99 -5.94 5.53
CA ASP A 171 13.09 -7.19 4.78
C ASP A 171 13.68 -6.97 3.38
N GLY A 172 13.47 -5.81 2.77
CA GLY A 172 14.08 -5.44 1.50
C GLY A 172 15.61 -5.25 1.59
N LEU A 173 16.11 -4.66 2.68
CA LEU A 173 17.54 -4.35 2.84
C LEU A 173 18.38 -5.54 3.30
N LYS A 174 17.78 -6.55 3.94
CA LYS A 174 18.52 -7.71 4.47
C LYS A 174 19.29 -8.48 3.40
N GLY A 175 18.80 -8.56 2.15
CA GLY A 175 19.54 -9.13 1.03
C GLY A 175 20.06 -10.57 1.21
N GLY A 176 19.54 -11.32 2.18
CA GLY A 176 19.99 -12.67 2.55
C GLY A 176 20.70 -12.78 3.92
N GLY A 177 21.09 -11.66 4.53
CA GLY A 177 21.67 -11.55 5.88
C GLY A 177 20.77 -10.80 6.86
N THR A 178 21.36 -10.16 7.87
CA THR A 178 20.62 -9.28 8.79
C THR A 178 20.70 -7.81 8.36
N ILE A 179 19.74 -7.00 8.80
CA ILE A 179 19.79 -5.55 8.56
C ILE A 179 20.99 -4.91 9.26
N ASP A 180 21.44 -5.50 10.38
CA ASP A 180 22.63 -5.07 11.11
C ASP A 180 23.90 -5.30 10.30
N GLU A 181 24.04 -6.45 9.65
CA GLU A 181 25.17 -6.72 8.73
C GLU A 181 25.22 -5.71 7.58
N PHE A 182 24.06 -5.43 6.96
CA PHE A 182 23.97 -4.43 5.91
C PHE A 182 24.34 -3.03 6.43
N ALA A 183 23.81 -2.65 7.60
CA ALA A 183 24.05 -1.35 8.20
C ALA A 183 25.53 -1.13 8.53
N LEU A 184 26.17 -2.11 9.19
CA LEU A 184 27.59 -2.05 9.56
C LEU A 184 28.48 -1.97 8.32
N ALA A 185 28.18 -2.75 7.27
CA ALA A 185 28.92 -2.72 6.01
C ALA A 185 28.87 -1.34 5.30
N HIS A 186 27.84 -0.53 5.57
CA HIS A 186 27.66 0.81 5.00
C HIS A 186 27.96 1.94 6.01
N GLY A 187 28.59 1.63 7.15
CA GLY A 187 29.06 2.62 8.11
C GLY A 187 27.99 3.16 9.07
N TYR A 188 26.89 2.44 9.26
CA TYR A 188 25.86 2.77 10.26
C TYR A 188 26.08 1.99 11.56
N GLU A 189 25.65 2.56 12.69
CA GLU A 189 25.84 1.98 14.03
C GLU A 189 25.08 0.67 14.24
N SER A 190 23.88 0.56 13.68
CA SER A 190 23.02 -0.63 13.73
C SER A 190 21.96 -0.58 12.65
N GLY A 191 21.32 -1.71 12.37
CA GLY A 191 20.15 -1.78 11.51
C GLY A 191 18.97 -0.98 12.05
N ALA A 192 18.81 -0.93 13.37
CA ALA A 192 17.80 -0.09 14.01
C ALA A 192 18.07 1.42 13.79
N ALA A 193 19.33 1.85 13.90
CA ALA A 193 19.71 3.23 13.61
C ALA A 193 19.48 3.58 12.13
N LEU A 194 19.86 2.68 11.21
CA LEU A 194 19.59 2.83 9.78
C LEU A 194 18.09 2.93 9.50
N GLN A 195 17.28 2.05 10.08
CA GLN A 195 15.82 2.07 9.92
C GLN A 195 15.21 3.38 10.45
N HIS A 196 15.69 3.88 11.60
CA HIS A 196 15.25 5.16 12.15
C HIS A 196 15.60 6.33 11.22
N ILE A 197 16.81 6.34 10.65
CA ILE A 197 17.23 7.37 9.68
C ILE A 197 16.36 7.31 8.41
N ILE A 198 16.07 6.12 7.89
CA ILE A 198 15.18 5.96 6.73
C ILE A 198 13.78 6.47 7.07
N GLY A 199 13.22 6.04 8.20
CA GLY A 199 11.91 6.49 8.68
C GLY A 199 11.84 8.01 8.83
N ALA A 200 12.86 8.63 9.41
CA ALA A 200 12.95 10.08 9.55
C ALA A 200 13.01 10.79 8.19
N LYS A 201 13.83 10.31 7.25
CA LYS A 201 13.92 10.88 5.89
C LYS A 201 12.61 10.76 5.13
N VAL A 202 11.97 9.60 5.19
CA VAL A 202 10.66 9.37 4.58
C VAL A 202 9.61 10.26 5.23
N GLY A 203 9.64 10.40 6.56
CA GLY A 203 8.84 11.36 7.33
C GLY A 203 8.99 12.80 6.85
N MET A 204 10.22 13.28 6.70
CA MET A 204 10.48 14.65 6.23
C MET A 204 9.98 14.87 4.81
N LEU A 205 10.23 13.93 3.90
CA LEU A 205 9.75 14.02 2.51
C LEU A 205 8.22 14.06 2.44
N HIS A 206 7.54 13.19 3.18
CA HIS A 206 6.08 13.17 3.22
C HIS A 206 5.48 14.34 4.00
N ALA A 207 6.17 14.90 5.00
CA ALA A 207 5.72 16.11 5.69
C ALA A 207 5.70 17.29 4.72
N VAL A 208 6.78 17.49 3.94
CA VAL A 208 6.84 18.55 2.92
C VAL A 208 5.75 18.33 1.86
N ALA A 209 5.68 17.16 1.25
CA ALA A 209 4.66 16.87 0.24
C ALA A 209 3.23 16.99 0.80
N GLY A 210 3.02 16.49 2.02
CA GLY A 210 1.72 16.47 2.69
C GLY A 210 1.19 17.85 3.04
N THR A 211 2.04 18.82 3.33
CA THR A 211 1.59 20.22 3.51
C THR A 211 0.96 20.81 2.25
N LEU A 212 1.35 20.32 1.07
CA LEU A 212 0.83 20.79 -0.22
C LEU A 212 -0.40 20.02 -0.70
N ILE A 213 -0.63 18.80 -0.22
CA ILE A 213 -1.77 17.98 -0.67
C ILE A 213 -3.13 18.68 -0.47
N PRO A 214 -3.44 19.28 0.70
CA PRO A 214 -4.70 20.01 0.88
C PRO A 214 -4.93 21.12 -0.15
N LEU A 215 -3.85 21.76 -0.64
CA LEU A 215 -3.93 22.79 -1.68
C LEU A 215 -4.32 22.21 -3.04
N PHE A 216 -3.86 20.99 -3.38
CA PHE A 216 -4.20 20.32 -4.63
C PHE A 216 -5.58 19.64 -4.63
N LEU A 217 -6.15 19.39 -3.45
CA LEU A 217 -7.47 18.75 -3.32
C LEU A 217 -8.64 19.72 -3.52
N VAL A 218 -8.38 21.02 -3.50
CA VAL A 218 -9.35 22.12 -3.52
C VAL A 218 -9.34 22.83 -4.87
#